data_AF-A0A533SMJ3-F1
#
_entry.id   AF-A0A533SMJ3-F1
#
_cell.length_a   1.000
_cell.length_b   1.000
_cell.length_c   1.000
_cell.angle_alpha   90.00
_cell.angle_beta   90.00
_cell.angle_gamma   90.00
#
_symmetry.space_group_name_H-M   'P 1'
#
loop_
_entity.id
_entity.type
_entity.pdbx_description
1 polymer ?
#
loop_
_entity_poly.entity_id
_entity_poly.type
_entity_poly.pdbx_seq_one_letter_code
_entity_poly.pdbx_strand_id
1 'polypeptide(L)'
;MVSRKAVHKISDYEWEIPQSFRSDMRVAVRLFMTERLLNAALDDLSLEQAVNVATLPGLAGPVVVMPDMHQGYGFPIGGVAATIFPQGMISPGGIGYDINCGVRLLSSSIHLEEAKPYLDDLAMALNANCPSGMGKAGSISLKHSELEAVCRLGAQWAVNKGMGSIEDLRRTEENGCVDGADPRWVSERAKDRGSDQLGTLGSGNHFMEVDVVDQILDAGAGQAMGLIEGCLVLQFHCGSRGFGHQVCSDYVQEFQAAVRRYGIQLPDRELVCAPMDSLEGQHYLAAMRSAANFAFCNRQILAHMARRAFEQTLAGKVRNFHLQQVYDIAHNMGKIETHVIDGRSVKVCVHRKGATRAFGPGTSGLPEEYQRIGQPVLVPGSMGTASWVLVGTAGSMERSYGSSCHGAGRVMSRSQATREVRGERLRDELEQQGIR
;
A
#
# COMPACT_ATOMS: atom_id res chain seq x y z
N MET A 1 26.68 9.55 -6.31
CA MET A 1 25.54 10.47 -6.23
C MET A 1 25.08 10.81 -7.63
N VAL A 2 23.88 10.36 -7.98
CA VAL A 2 23.19 10.65 -9.24
C VAL A 2 23.06 12.16 -9.33
N SER A 3 23.58 12.73 -10.40
CA SER A 3 23.47 14.17 -10.65
C SER A 3 22.38 14.42 -11.69
N ARG A 4 21.86 15.65 -11.75
CA ARG A 4 20.86 16.06 -12.76
C ARG A 4 21.28 15.74 -14.20
N LYS A 5 22.58 15.76 -14.51
CA LYS A 5 23.15 15.45 -15.84
C LYS A 5 23.02 13.98 -16.22
N ALA A 6 22.89 13.08 -15.25
CA ALA A 6 22.71 11.65 -15.47
C ALA A 6 21.25 11.28 -15.81
N VAL A 7 20.32 12.22 -15.64
CA VAL A 7 18.88 12.01 -15.81
C VAL A 7 18.43 12.65 -17.13
N HIS A 8 18.06 11.82 -18.09
CA HIS A 8 17.64 12.22 -19.43
C HIS A 8 16.13 12.46 -19.47
N LYS A 9 15.71 13.57 -20.09
CA LYS A 9 14.28 13.89 -20.26
C LYS A 9 13.68 13.06 -21.39
N ILE A 10 12.51 12.48 -21.16
CA ILE A 10 11.71 11.80 -22.18
C ILE A 10 10.46 12.62 -22.48
N SER A 11 9.78 13.10 -21.44
CA SER A 11 8.65 14.04 -21.54
C SER A 11 8.66 15.00 -20.34
N ASP A 12 7.65 15.86 -20.21
CA ASP A 12 7.52 16.77 -19.06
C ASP A 12 7.27 16.07 -17.73
N TYR A 13 6.85 14.79 -17.78
CA TYR A 13 6.55 13.97 -16.61
C TYR A 13 7.34 12.66 -16.58
N GLU A 14 8.30 12.49 -17.49
CA GLU A 14 9.04 11.22 -17.63
C GLU A 14 10.52 11.45 -17.90
N TRP A 15 11.33 10.70 -17.17
CA TRP A 15 12.79 10.79 -17.23
C TRP A 15 13.41 9.42 -17.15
N GLU A 16 14.66 9.29 -17.59
CA GLU A 16 15.40 8.04 -17.55
C GLU A 16 16.83 8.25 -17.03
N ILE A 17 17.28 7.33 -16.17
CA ILE A 17 18.71 7.11 -15.96
C ILE A 17 19.08 5.89 -16.82
N PRO A 18 19.88 6.07 -17.88
CA PRO A 18 20.15 5.00 -18.83
C PRO A 18 20.94 3.88 -18.14
N GLN A 19 20.77 2.64 -18.61
CA GLN A 19 21.55 1.50 -18.11
C GLN A 19 23.06 1.76 -18.18
N SER A 20 23.53 2.52 -19.17
CA SER A 20 24.94 2.88 -19.33
C SER A 20 25.49 3.84 -18.24
N PHE A 21 24.65 4.35 -17.34
CA PHE A 21 25.06 5.25 -16.28
C PHE A 21 26.06 4.61 -15.31
N ARG A 22 25.87 3.33 -14.95
CA ARG A 22 26.78 2.57 -14.07
C ARG A 22 26.95 1.16 -14.62
N SER A 23 28.19 0.68 -14.69
CA SER A 23 28.55 -0.55 -15.41
C SER A 23 27.92 -1.85 -14.87
N ASP A 24 27.44 -1.83 -13.63
CA ASP A 24 26.79 -2.95 -12.96
C ASP A 24 25.24 -2.91 -13.08
N MET A 25 24.68 -1.86 -13.69
CA MET A 25 23.25 -1.80 -13.99
C MET A 25 22.87 -2.79 -15.08
N ARG A 26 21.80 -3.53 -14.83
CA ARG A 26 21.25 -4.53 -15.76
C ARG A 26 20.13 -3.96 -16.62
N VAL A 27 19.48 -2.91 -16.14
CA VAL A 27 18.35 -2.23 -16.78
C VAL A 27 18.44 -0.73 -16.49
N ALA A 28 17.68 0.08 -17.23
CA ALA A 28 17.53 1.50 -16.96
C ALA A 28 16.61 1.76 -15.73
N VAL A 29 16.63 3.00 -15.23
CA VAL A 29 15.63 3.50 -14.27
C VAL A 29 14.71 4.47 -14.97
N ARG A 30 13.40 4.26 -14.86
CA ARG A 30 12.35 5.11 -15.41
C ARG A 30 11.65 5.89 -14.30
N LEU A 31 11.60 7.21 -14.42
CA LEU A 31 11.06 8.10 -13.40
C LEU A 31 9.81 8.82 -13.92
N PHE A 32 8.71 8.75 -13.16
CA PHE A 32 7.49 9.50 -13.44
C PHE A 32 7.39 10.66 -12.46
N MET A 33 7.71 11.88 -12.90
CA MET A 33 7.70 13.06 -12.02
C MET A 33 7.85 14.36 -12.82
N THR A 34 7.36 15.47 -12.28
CA THR A 34 7.67 16.81 -12.81
C THR A 34 9.13 17.17 -12.56
N GLU A 35 9.66 18.16 -13.29
CA GLU A 35 11.03 18.65 -13.05
C GLU A 35 11.24 19.16 -11.62
N ARG A 36 10.21 19.77 -11.00
CA ARG A 36 10.25 20.21 -9.60
C ARG A 36 10.47 19.04 -8.64
N LEU A 37 9.75 17.94 -8.84
CA LEU A 37 9.88 16.74 -8.01
C LEU A 37 11.20 16.02 -8.27
N LEU A 38 11.66 15.98 -9.51
CA LEU A 38 12.99 15.46 -9.84
C LEU A 38 14.10 16.22 -9.10
N ASN A 39 14.01 17.55 -9.06
CA ASN A 39 15.00 18.36 -8.34
C ASN A 39 14.96 18.07 -6.83
N ALA A 40 13.79 17.88 -6.23
CA ALA A 40 13.68 17.49 -4.83
C ALA A 40 14.24 16.08 -4.56
N ALA A 41 14.07 15.13 -5.48
CA ALA A 41 14.61 13.77 -5.36
C ALA A 41 16.15 13.70 -5.44
N LEU A 42 16.81 14.77 -5.91
CA LEU A 42 18.28 14.87 -5.88
C LEU A 42 18.82 15.22 -4.49
N ASP A 43 17.96 15.65 -3.56
CA ASP A 43 18.35 16.07 -2.20
C ASP A 43 18.49 14.89 -1.21
N ASP A 44 18.08 13.69 -1.60
CA ASP A 44 18.22 12.47 -0.80
C ASP A 44 18.85 11.30 -1.59
N LEU A 45 18.90 10.11 -0.98
CA LEU A 45 19.49 8.92 -1.60
C LEU A 45 18.51 8.10 -2.47
N SER A 46 17.29 8.58 -2.72
CA SER A 46 16.26 7.81 -3.41
C SER A 46 16.64 7.43 -4.85
N LEU A 47 17.26 8.36 -5.60
CA LEU A 47 17.77 8.10 -6.95
C LEU A 47 18.92 7.08 -6.94
N GLU A 48 19.80 7.16 -5.96
CA GLU A 48 20.87 6.17 -5.76
C GLU A 48 20.31 4.79 -5.44
N GLN A 49 19.27 4.72 -4.61
CA GLN A 49 18.57 3.48 -4.31
C GLN A 49 17.93 2.89 -5.58
N ALA A 50 17.31 3.71 -6.44
CA ALA A 50 16.75 3.23 -7.71
C ALA A 50 17.84 2.66 -8.64
N VAL A 51 19.01 3.33 -8.73
CA VAL A 51 20.18 2.84 -9.48
C VAL A 51 20.71 1.54 -8.87
N ASN A 52 20.74 1.41 -7.55
CA ASN A 52 21.12 0.18 -6.86
C ASN A 52 20.15 -0.96 -7.14
N VAL A 53 18.84 -0.71 -7.13
CA VAL A 53 17.83 -1.71 -7.49
C VAL A 53 18.06 -2.20 -8.92
N ALA A 54 18.47 -1.33 -9.85
CA ALA A 54 18.72 -1.68 -11.25
C ALA A 54 19.89 -2.66 -11.47
N THR A 55 20.66 -3.01 -10.42
CA THR A 55 21.71 -4.05 -10.50
C THR A 55 21.20 -5.45 -10.14
N LEU A 56 19.96 -5.57 -9.65
CA LEU A 56 19.42 -6.85 -9.16
C LEU A 56 19.34 -7.89 -10.28
N PRO A 57 19.86 -9.12 -10.07
CA PRO A 57 19.74 -10.18 -11.04
C PRO A 57 18.28 -10.55 -11.33
N GLY A 58 17.99 -10.86 -12.59
CA GLY A 58 16.67 -11.32 -13.01
C GLY A 58 15.60 -10.23 -13.09
N LEU A 59 15.96 -8.95 -13.15
CA LEU A 59 15.02 -7.88 -13.54
C LEU A 59 14.49 -8.13 -14.94
N ALA A 60 13.18 -7.97 -15.11
CA ALA A 60 12.49 -8.21 -16.37
C ALA A 60 12.52 -7.00 -17.31
N GLY A 61 12.69 -5.79 -16.76
CA GLY A 61 12.70 -4.53 -17.50
C GLY A 61 13.15 -3.38 -16.58
N PRO A 62 12.97 -2.12 -16.98
CA PRO A 62 13.41 -0.97 -16.21
C PRO A 62 12.83 -0.95 -14.78
N VAL A 63 13.62 -0.46 -13.83
CA VAL A 63 13.12 -0.09 -12.50
C VAL A 63 12.29 1.16 -12.65
N VAL A 64 11.08 1.17 -12.09
CA VAL A 64 10.14 2.28 -12.20
C VAL A 64 10.06 3.01 -10.86
N VAL A 65 10.07 4.34 -10.87
CA VAL A 65 9.89 5.16 -9.67
C VAL A 65 8.78 6.19 -9.86
N MET A 66 7.94 6.29 -8.82
CA MET A 66 6.73 7.11 -8.78
C MET A 66 7.03 8.55 -8.32
N PRO A 67 6.11 9.52 -8.55
CA PRO A 67 6.34 10.92 -8.22
C PRO A 67 6.54 11.23 -6.73
N ASP A 68 6.06 10.35 -5.85
CA ASP A 68 6.12 10.42 -4.38
C ASP A 68 7.38 9.75 -3.80
N MET A 69 8.37 9.52 -4.66
CA MET A 69 9.61 8.85 -4.31
C MET A 69 10.39 9.59 -3.22
N HIS A 70 10.92 8.83 -2.28
CA HIS A 70 11.86 9.31 -1.27
C HIS A 70 12.68 8.14 -0.69
N GLN A 71 13.74 8.48 0.05
CA GLN A 71 14.66 7.50 0.60
C GLN A 71 13.94 6.45 1.46
N GLY A 72 14.21 5.18 1.15
CA GLY A 72 13.73 4.01 1.89
C GLY A 72 14.87 3.17 2.47
N TYR A 73 14.58 1.90 2.73
CA TYR A 73 15.56 0.86 3.11
C TYR A 73 15.87 -0.03 1.90
N GLY A 74 17.08 0.06 1.34
CA GLY A 74 17.49 -0.64 0.11
C GLY A 74 16.81 -0.11 -1.16
N PHE A 75 15.51 -0.32 -1.29
CA PHE A 75 14.67 0.28 -2.33
C PHE A 75 14.15 1.66 -1.90
N PRO A 76 14.00 2.61 -2.83
CA PRO A 76 13.28 3.84 -2.54
C PRO A 76 11.80 3.52 -2.25
N ILE A 77 11.19 4.29 -1.36
CA ILE A 77 9.71 4.34 -1.29
C ILE A 77 9.24 5.05 -2.56
N GLY A 78 8.13 4.62 -3.17
CA GLY A 78 7.76 5.00 -4.53
C GLY A 78 8.39 4.09 -5.61
N GLY A 79 9.13 3.05 -5.21
CA GLY A 79 9.84 2.16 -6.13
C GLY A 79 9.00 0.95 -6.58
N VAL A 80 9.16 0.59 -7.85
CA VAL A 80 8.59 -0.62 -8.49
C VAL A 80 9.67 -1.36 -9.27
N ALA A 81 9.79 -2.67 -9.05
CA ALA A 81 10.69 -3.52 -9.83
C ALA A 81 10.02 -4.86 -10.13
N ALA A 82 10.08 -5.30 -11.39
CA ALA A 82 9.61 -6.61 -11.82
C ALA A 82 10.81 -7.55 -11.99
N THR A 83 10.83 -8.67 -11.27
CA THR A 83 11.82 -9.74 -11.44
C THR A 83 11.18 -10.98 -12.06
N ILE A 84 11.89 -11.68 -12.95
CA ILE A 84 11.39 -12.86 -13.66
C ILE A 84 10.98 -13.95 -12.66
N PHE A 85 9.80 -14.54 -12.80
CA PHE A 85 9.37 -15.63 -11.91
C PHE A 85 9.62 -17.00 -12.56
N PRO A 86 10.13 -18.01 -11.81
CA PRO A 86 10.56 -17.97 -10.42
C PRO A 86 12.08 -17.73 -10.19
N GLN A 87 12.89 -17.54 -11.24
CA GLN A 87 14.36 -17.50 -11.10
C GLN A 87 14.91 -16.13 -10.64
N GLY A 88 14.09 -15.09 -10.71
CA GLY A 88 14.43 -13.74 -10.30
C GLY A 88 14.47 -13.58 -8.79
N MET A 89 15.01 -12.44 -8.35
CA MET A 89 15.20 -12.17 -6.94
C MET A 89 13.92 -11.69 -6.27
N ILE A 90 13.75 -12.02 -4.99
CA ILE A 90 12.82 -11.40 -4.05
C ILE A 90 13.62 -10.63 -3.00
N SER A 91 13.20 -9.39 -2.70
CA SER A 91 13.84 -8.54 -1.69
C SER A 91 12.82 -8.02 -0.68
N PRO A 92 12.96 -8.32 0.62
CA PRO A 92 12.10 -7.73 1.65
C PRO A 92 12.18 -6.21 1.67
N GLY A 93 13.38 -5.66 1.40
CA GLY A 93 13.59 -4.23 1.27
C GLY A 93 12.82 -3.59 0.11
N GLY A 94 12.51 -4.36 -0.95
CA GLY A 94 11.67 -3.95 -2.08
C GLY A 94 10.17 -4.07 -1.86
N ILE A 95 9.74 -4.69 -0.76
CA ILE A 95 8.34 -4.75 -0.34
C ILE A 95 8.07 -3.72 0.76
N GLY A 96 8.99 -3.62 1.72
CA GLY A 96 8.88 -2.74 2.88
C GLY A 96 8.48 -3.48 4.16
N TYR A 97 8.75 -2.82 5.30
CA TYR A 97 8.53 -3.41 6.62
C TYR A 97 7.05 -3.63 6.93
N ASP A 98 6.20 -2.64 6.66
CA ASP A 98 4.76 -2.83 6.84
C ASP A 98 4.17 -3.49 5.60
N ILE A 99 4.29 -4.82 5.55
CA ILE A 99 3.79 -5.66 4.46
C ILE A 99 2.28 -5.48 4.33
N ASN A 100 1.81 -5.26 3.10
CA ASN A 100 0.44 -4.91 2.78
C ASN A 100 -0.09 -3.74 3.62
N CYS A 101 0.77 -2.76 3.94
CA CYS A 101 0.25 -1.43 4.18
C CYS A 101 -0.55 -0.98 2.96
N GLY A 102 -1.71 -0.39 3.21
CA GLY A 102 -2.71 -0.21 2.17
C GLY A 102 -3.90 0.59 2.65
N VAL A 103 -4.71 1.00 1.70
CA VAL A 103 -5.81 1.93 1.90
C VAL A 103 -7.11 1.22 1.55
N ARG A 104 -8.14 1.46 2.35
CA ARG A 104 -9.51 1.09 2.03
C ARG A 104 -10.37 2.34 2.00
N LEU A 105 -11.24 2.43 1.01
CA LEU A 105 -12.24 3.48 0.86
C LEU A 105 -13.64 2.88 0.93
N LEU A 106 -14.49 3.46 1.76
CA LEU A 106 -15.92 3.17 1.83
C LEU A 106 -16.71 4.41 1.41
N SER A 107 -17.63 4.27 0.46
CA SER A 107 -18.54 5.32 0.04
C SER A 107 -19.86 5.28 0.81
N SER A 108 -20.55 6.42 0.83
CA SER A 108 -21.87 6.57 1.43
C SER A 108 -22.78 7.39 0.51
N SER A 109 -24.07 7.46 0.89
CA SER A 109 -25.03 8.39 0.30
C SER A 109 -25.42 9.51 1.27
N ILE A 110 -24.57 9.76 2.27
CA ILE A 110 -24.80 10.74 3.33
C ILE A 110 -24.24 12.07 2.86
N HIS A 111 -25.09 13.05 2.59
CA HIS A 111 -24.62 14.39 2.23
C HIS A 111 -23.97 15.09 3.43
N LEU A 112 -22.90 15.86 3.19
CA LEU A 112 -22.22 16.63 4.23
C LEU A 112 -23.21 17.48 5.05
N GLU A 113 -24.15 18.17 4.39
CA GLU A 113 -25.14 19.02 5.06
C GLU A 113 -26.01 18.25 6.07
N GLU A 114 -26.30 16.97 5.82
CA GLU A 114 -27.10 16.11 6.70
C GLU A 114 -26.27 15.64 7.91
N ALA A 115 -24.97 15.38 7.69
CA ALA A 115 -24.06 14.87 8.72
C ALA A 115 -23.39 15.96 9.56
N LYS A 116 -23.35 17.22 9.09
CA LYS A 116 -22.67 18.35 9.74
C LYS A 116 -22.92 18.46 11.25
N PRO A 117 -24.17 18.33 11.77
CA PRO A 117 -24.44 18.43 13.21
C PRO A 117 -23.84 17.29 14.05
N TYR A 118 -23.39 16.20 13.42
CA TYR A 118 -23.00 14.96 14.07
C TYR A 118 -21.54 14.55 13.82
N LEU A 119 -20.74 15.39 13.15
CA LEU A 119 -19.36 15.05 12.80
C LEU A 119 -18.49 14.82 14.04
N ASP A 120 -18.64 15.61 15.09
CA ASP A 120 -17.88 15.46 16.34
C ASP A 120 -18.23 14.12 17.02
N ASP A 121 -19.53 13.82 17.12
CA ASP A 121 -20.02 12.54 17.65
C ASP A 121 -19.52 11.35 16.82
N LEU A 122 -19.46 11.51 15.49
CA LEU A 122 -18.98 10.49 14.57
C LEU A 122 -17.48 10.24 14.76
N ALA A 123 -16.68 11.31 14.85
CA ALA A 123 -15.24 11.23 15.12
C ALA A 123 -14.97 10.54 16.47
N MET A 124 -15.75 10.88 17.51
CA MET A 124 -15.68 10.23 18.82
C MET A 124 -16.04 8.74 18.74
N ALA A 125 -17.13 8.39 18.05
CA ALA A 125 -17.55 7.00 17.87
C ALA A 125 -16.52 6.19 17.07
N LEU A 126 -15.94 6.75 16.01
CA LEU A 126 -14.89 6.11 15.22
C LEU A 126 -13.64 5.86 16.09
N ASN A 127 -13.18 6.86 16.85
CA ASN A 127 -12.03 6.70 17.73
C ASN A 127 -12.26 5.65 18.84
N ALA A 128 -13.50 5.55 19.36
CA ALA A 128 -13.87 4.55 20.35
C ALA A 128 -13.93 3.12 19.77
N ASN A 129 -14.43 2.96 18.54
CA ASN A 129 -14.60 1.65 17.91
C ASN A 129 -13.36 1.17 17.15
N CYS A 130 -12.50 2.08 16.67
CA CYS A 130 -11.34 1.81 15.82
C CYS A 130 -10.05 2.26 16.53
N PRO A 131 -9.50 1.45 17.45
CA PRO A 131 -8.36 1.85 18.27
C PRO A 131 -7.10 2.18 17.44
N SER A 132 -6.49 3.33 17.76
CA SER A 132 -5.24 3.83 17.19
C SER A 132 -4.15 4.02 18.25
N GLY A 133 -2.87 3.92 17.87
CA GLY A 133 -1.72 4.12 18.77
C GLY A 133 -0.72 2.97 18.79
N MET A 134 0.47 3.23 19.35
CA MET A 134 1.50 2.19 19.55
C MET A 134 1.13 1.29 20.73
N GLY A 135 1.21 -0.03 20.53
CA GLY A 135 1.00 -1.01 21.59
C GLY A 135 -0.43 -1.13 22.09
N LYS A 136 -1.41 -0.53 21.41
CA LYS A 136 -2.82 -0.76 21.73
C LYS A 136 -3.24 -2.14 21.23
N ALA A 137 -3.77 -2.95 22.14
CA ALA A 137 -4.44 -4.18 21.78
C ALA A 137 -5.80 -3.88 21.14
N GLY A 138 -6.18 -4.66 20.13
CA GLY A 138 -7.51 -4.66 19.55
C GLY A 138 -8.53 -5.31 20.48
N SER A 139 -9.82 -5.16 20.16
CA SER A 139 -10.91 -5.85 20.88
C SER A 139 -10.93 -7.37 20.63
N ILE A 140 -10.14 -7.84 19.65
CA ILE A 140 -10.02 -9.25 19.27
C ILE A 140 -8.65 -9.75 19.73
N SER A 141 -8.64 -10.62 20.73
CA SER A 141 -7.46 -11.39 21.11
C SER A 141 -7.52 -12.74 20.43
N LEU A 142 -6.55 -13.04 19.57
CA LEU A 142 -6.50 -14.31 18.84
C LEU A 142 -5.73 -15.37 19.62
N LYS A 143 -6.23 -16.62 19.62
CA LYS A 143 -5.38 -17.78 19.92
C LYS A 143 -4.44 -18.03 18.74
N HIS A 144 -3.30 -18.70 18.96
CA HIS A 144 -2.35 -19.04 17.89
C HIS A 144 -3.02 -19.73 16.68
N SER A 145 -3.93 -20.67 16.92
CA SER A 145 -4.67 -21.36 15.86
C SER A 145 -5.58 -20.43 15.04
N GLU A 146 -6.14 -19.39 15.66
CA GLU A 146 -6.96 -18.41 14.97
C GLU A 146 -6.10 -17.43 14.17
N LEU A 147 -4.95 -17.02 14.69
CA LEU A 147 -3.98 -16.22 13.94
C LEU A 147 -3.47 -16.97 12.71
N GLU A 148 -3.22 -18.26 12.85
CA GLU A 148 -2.88 -19.15 11.75
C GLU A 148 -3.99 -19.27 10.70
N ALA A 149 -5.26 -19.27 11.13
CA ALA A 149 -6.40 -19.22 10.21
C ALA A 149 -6.47 -17.86 9.50
N VAL A 150 -6.24 -16.75 10.20
CA VAL A 150 -6.14 -15.41 9.61
C VAL A 150 -5.04 -15.34 8.56
N CYS A 151 -3.87 -15.93 8.82
CA CYS A 151 -2.77 -15.98 7.85
C CYS A 151 -3.17 -16.70 6.55
N ARG A 152 -4.04 -17.71 6.62
CA ARG A 152 -4.44 -18.52 5.45
C ARG A 152 -5.68 -18.00 4.73
N LEU A 153 -6.60 -17.36 5.46
CA LEU A 153 -7.90 -16.94 4.94
C LEU A 153 -8.00 -15.43 4.69
N GLY A 154 -7.10 -14.63 5.25
CA GLY A 154 -7.13 -13.18 5.12
C GLY A 154 -8.47 -12.57 5.55
N ALA A 155 -9.01 -11.65 4.74
CA ALA A 155 -10.30 -11.00 5.00
C ALA A 155 -11.48 -11.98 5.06
N GLN A 156 -11.40 -13.13 4.37
CA GLN A 156 -12.44 -14.17 4.43
C GLN A 156 -12.65 -14.68 5.86
N TRP A 157 -11.61 -14.71 6.70
CA TRP A 157 -11.73 -15.08 8.11
C TRP A 157 -12.71 -14.15 8.85
N ALA A 158 -12.58 -12.84 8.65
CA ALA A 158 -13.43 -11.84 9.28
C ALA A 158 -14.87 -11.94 8.76
N VAL A 159 -15.06 -12.10 7.45
CA VAL A 159 -16.39 -12.28 6.84
C VAL A 159 -17.08 -13.54 7.36
N ASN A 160 -16.36 -14.66 7.51
CA ASN A 160 -16.90 -15.90 8.10
C ASN A 160 -17.35 -15.73 9.55
N LYS A 161 -16.84 -14.71 10.25
CA LYS A 161 -17.23 -14.34 11.62
C LYS A 161 -18.33 -13.27 11.65
N GLY A 162 -18.93 -12.93 10.52
CA GLY A 162 -19.98 -11.90 10.41
C GLY A 162 -19.47 -10.47 10.31
N MET A 163 -18.15 -10.26 10.15
CA MET A 163 -17.54 -8.93 10.07
C MET A 163 -17.34 -8.46 8.63
N GLY A 164 -18.43 -8.37 7.88
CA GLY A 164 -18.42 -7.91 6.48
C GLY A 164 -19.33 -8.72 5.57
N SER A 165 -19.14 -8.56 4.27
CA SER A 165 -19.89 -9.25 3.24
C SER A 165 -18.99 -9.85 2.15
N ILE A 166 -19.56 -10.71 1.30
CA ILE A 166 -18.86 -11.23 0.10
C ILE A 166 -18.52 -10.10 -0.87
N GLU A 167 -19.33 -9.03 -0.91
CA GLU A 167 -19.06 -7.86 -1.74
C GLU A 167 -17.78 -7.13 -1.29
N ASP A 168 -17.54 -7.06 0.03
CA ASP A 168 -16.30 -6.48 0.56
C ASP A 168 -15.07 -7.27 0.07
N LEU A 169 -15.17 -8.61 0.04
CA LEU A 169 -14.08 -9.46 -0.46
C LEU A 169 -13.86 -9.19 -1.95
N ARG A 170 -14.92 -9.21 -2.76
CA ARG A 170 -14.83 -8.96 -4.21
C ARG A 170 -14.17 -7.61 -4.52
N ARG A 171 -14.43 -6.58 -3.71
CA ARG A 171 -13.84 -5.25 -3.85
C ARG A 171 -12.54 -5.07 -3.06
N THR A 172 -11.91 -6.15 -2.63
CA THR A 172 -10.58 -6.13 -2.03
C THR A 172 -9.60 -6.73 -3.02
N GLU A 173 -8.43 -6.11 -3.16
CA GLU A 173 -7.34 -6.69 -3.96
C GLU A 173 -7.03 -8.14 -3.53
N GLU A 174 -6.83 -9.04 -4.49
CA GLU A 174 -6.72 -10.50 -4.26
C GLU A 174 -7.94 -11.11 -3.54
N ASN A 175 -9.11 -10.51 -3.65
CA ASN A 175 -10.28 -10.85 -2.85
C ASN A 175 -10.03 -10.85 -1.32
N GLY A 176 -9.02 -10.10 -0.88
CA GLY A 176 -8.57 -10.04 0.51
C GLY A 176 -7.80 -11.26 1.00
N CYS A 177 -7.35 -12.14 0.12
CA CYS A 177 -6.55 -13.31 0.46
C CYS A 177 -5.54 -13.65 -0.64
N VAL A 178 -4.26 -13.53 -0.32
CA VAL A 178 -3.16 -13.97 -1.19
C VAL A 178 -2.88 -15.45 -0.99
N ASP A 179 -3.00 -16.23 -2.06
CA ASP A 179 -2.80 -17.67 -2.06
C ASP A 179 -1.34 -18.07 -1.75
N GLY A 180 -1.18 -19.24 -1.13
CA GLY A 180 0.12 -19.81 -0.79
C GLY A 180 0.77 -19.17 0.44
N ALA A 181 -0.02 -18.55 1.32
CA ALA A 181 0.39 -18.17 2.65
C ALA A 181 0.60 -19.43 3.53
N ASP A 182 1.70 -19.46 4.27
CA ASP A 182 2.02 -20.55 5.18
C ASP A 182 2.63 -20.01 6.49
N PRO A 183 1.86 -19.99 7.60
CA PRO A 183 2.31 -19.41 8.86
C PRO A 183 3.36 -20.27 9.59
N ARG A 184 3.73 -21.45 9.07
CA ARG A 184 4.91 -22.19 9.56
C ARG A 184 6.21 -21.42 9.33
N TRP A 185 6.24 -20.57 8.30
CA TRP A 185 7.39 -19.72 7.95
C TRP A 185 7.33 -18.33 8.60
N VAL A 186 6.39 -18.10 9.50
CA VAL A 186 6.30 -16.90 10.32
C VAL A 186 6.85 -17.21 11.71
N SER A 187 7.77 -16.39 12.20
CA SER A 187 8.38 -16.58 13.53
C SER A 187 7.37 -16.44 14.66
N GLU A 188 7.61 -17.11 15.79
CA GLU A 188 6.78 -16.94 16.99
C GLU A 188 6.78 -15.48 17.46
N ARG A 189 7.91 -14.78 17.37
CA ARG A 189 7.98 -13.34 17.69
C ARG A 189 7.04 -12.50 16.83
N ALA A 190 6.91 -12.81 15.54
CA ALA A 190 5.97 -12.11 14.67
C ALA A 190 4.52 -12.41 15.06
N LYS A 191 4.22 -13.68 15.38
CA LYS A 191 2.90 -14.10 15.87
C LYS A 191 2.52 -13.41 17.18
N ASP A 192 3.42 -13.40 18.15
CA ASP A 192 3.24 -12.74 19.45
C ASP A 192 2.97 -11.23 19.30
N ARG A 193 3.69 -10.57 18.38
CA ARG A 193 3.47 -9.15 18.09
C ARG A 193 2.19 -8.83 17.35
N GLY A 194 1.58 -9.81 16.68
CA GLY A 194 0.36 -9.63 15.89
C GLY A 194 -0.92 -10.09 16.59
N SER A 195 -0.81 -11.01 17.54
CA SER A 195 -1.94 -11.71 18.18
C SER A 195 -2.91 -10.77 18.91
N ASP A 196 -2.42 -9.65 19.42
CA ASP A 196 -3.19 -8.61 20.09
C ASP A 196 -3.46 -7.36 19.23
N GLN A 197 -2.93 -7.27 18.00
CA GLN A 197 -3.01 -6.04 17.19
C GLN A 197 -4.06 -6.08 16.09
N LEU A 198 -4.75 -7.21 15.91
CA LEU A 198 -5.78 -7.34 14.89
C LEU A 198 -7.01 -6.45 15.22
N GLY A 199 -7.51 -5.72 14.23
CA GLY A 199 -8.58 -4.72 14.39
C GLY A 199 -8.09 -3.36 14.92
N THR A 200 -6.84 -2.99 14.66
CA THR A 200 -6.26 -1.70 15.10
C THR A 200 -5.66 -0.92 13.92
N LEU A 201 -5.74 0.41 13.97
CA LEU A 201 -5.11 1.28 12.97
C LEU A 201 -3.60 1.31 13.12
N GLY A 202 -3.14 1.60 14.35
CA GLY A 202 -1.74 1.80 14.66
C GLY A 202 -1.27 3.22 14.75
N SER A 203 0.00 3.44 14.37
CA SER A 203 0.71 4.71 14.47
C SER A 203 1.47 5.01 13.17
N GLY A 204 2.18 6.13 13.13
CA GLY A 204 2.93 6.55 11.95
C GLY A 204 2.04 7.33 11.00
N ASN A 205 1.99 6.91 9.74
CA ASN A 205 1.11 7.51 8.72
C ASN A 205 -0.24 6.79 8.61
N HIS A 206 -0.60 5.95 9.59
CA HIS A 206 -1.88 5.28 9.62
C HIS A 206 -2.96 6.19 10.22
N PHE A 207 -4.12 6.22 9.59
CA PHE A 207 -5.22 7.10 9.97
C PHE A 207 -6.56 6.52 9.52
N MET A 208 -7.63 7.14 10.02
CA MET A 208 -8.99 6.97 9.54
C MET A 208 -9.58 8.38 9.41
N GLU A 209 -10.16 8.68 8.26
CA GLU A 209 -10.57 10.03 7.88
C GLU A 209 -11.95 9.96 7.21
N VAL A 210 -12.83 10.85 7.64
CA VAL A 210 -14.12 11.09 6.99
C VAL A 210 -13.95 12.26 6.05
N ASP A 211 -14.01 12.00 4.75
CA ASP A 211 -13.88 13.01 3.71
C ASP A 211 -15.22 13.29 3.05
N VAL A 212 -15.20 14.28 2.16
CA VAL A 212 -16.30 14.59 1.25
C VAL A 212 -15.80 14.40 -0.18
N VAL A 213 -16.61 13.78 -1.03
CA VAL A 213 -16.35 13.78 -2.48
C VAL A 213 -16.58 15.20 -2.99
N ASP A 214 -15.50 15.97 -3.13
CA ASP A 214 -15.58 17.37 -3.59
C ASP A 214 -15.92 17.46 -5.08
N GLN A 215 -15.27 16.62 -5.91
CA GLN A 215 -15.43 16.66 -7.36
C GLN A 215 -15.29 15.26 -7.98
N ILE A 216 -16.11 14.98 -8.99
CA ILE A 216 -16.01 13.80 -9.86
C ILE A 216 -15.60 14.24 -11.26
N LEU A 217 -14.38 13.87 -11.66
CA LEU A 217 -13.84 14.22 -12.98
C LEU A 217 -14.23 13.22 -14.09
N ASP A 218 -14.51 11.98 -13.72
CA ASP A 218 -15.02 10.94 -14.60
C ASP A 218 -16.33 10.39 -14.01
N ALA A 219 -17.45 10.82 -14.58
CA ALA A 219 -18.78 10.45 -14.11
C ALA A 219 -19.04 8.94 -14.20
N GLY A 220 -18.48 8.26 -15.22
CA GLY A 220 -18.64 6.82 -15.40
C GLY A 220 -17.90 6.02 -14.32
N ALA A 221 -16.65 6.42 -14.04
CA ALA A 221 -15.87 5.84 -12.95
C ALA A 221 -16.49 6.13 -11.59
N GLY A 222 -16.92 7.38 -11.34
CA GLY A 222 -17.60 7.78 -10.11
C GLY A 222 -18.86 6.95 -9.85
N GLN A 223 -19.71 6.77 -10.87
CA GLN A 223 -20.92 5.94 -10.77
C GLN A 223 -20.59 4.47 -10.47
N ALA A 224 -19.62 3.88 -11.17
CA ALA A 224 -19.22 2.48 -10.97
C ALA A 224 -18.67 2.23 -9.56
N MET A 225 -17.99 3.23 -8.97
CA MET A 225 -17.47 3.18 -7.61
C MET A 225 -18.50 3.57 -6.54
N GLY A 226 -19.68 4.04 -6.93
CA GLY A 226 -20.69 4.55 -6.00
C GLY A 226 -20.25 5.81 -5.26
N LEU A 227 -19.48 6.69 -5.92
CA LEU A 227 -19.09 8.00 -5.42
C LEU A 227 -20.11 9.05 -5.85
N ILE A 228 -20.45 9.95 -4.94
CA ILE A 228 -21.48 11.00 -5.14
C ILE A 228 -20.91 12.30 -4.61
N GLU A 229 -20.87 13.36 -5.44
CA GLU A 229 -20.40 14.69 -5.02
C GLU A 229 -21.19 15.21 -3.82
N GLY A 230 -20.49 15.82 -2.87
CA GLY A 230 -21.04 16.33 -1.62
C GLY A 230 -21.41 15.26 -0.58
N CYS A 231 -21.22 13.96 -0.87
CA CYS A 231 -21.42 12.89 0.09
C CYS A 231 -20.14 12.54 0.86
N LEU A 232 -20.34 12.06 2.09
CA LEU A 232 -19.27 11.56 2.92
C LEU A 232 -18.69 10.25 2.37
N VAL A 233 -17.38 10.10 2.52
CA VAL A 233 -16.67 8.83 2.36
C VAL A 233 -15.81 8.60 3.59
N LEU A 234 -15.48 7.34 3.85
CA LEU A 234 -14.54 6.97 4.90
C LEU A 234 -13.34 6.30 4.25
N GLN A 235 -12.17 6.91 4.36
CA GLN A 235 -10.91 6.27 4.04
C GLN A 235 -10.18 5.88 5.31
N PHE A 236 -9.44 4.78 5.25
CA PHE A 236 -8.47 4.48 6.28
C PHE A 236 -7.27 3.75 5.72
N HIS A 237 -6.15 4.00 6.38
CA HIS A 237 -4.83 3.59 5.95
C HIS A 237 -4.16 2.84 7.09
N CYS A 238 -3.89 1.56 6.87
CA CYS A 238 -3.14 0.71 7.80
C CYS A 238 -2.60 -0.54 7.12
N GLY A 239 -1.65 -1.20 7.77
CA GLY A 239 -1.07 -2.44 7.29
C GLY A 239 -1.15 -3.62 8.25
N SER A 240 -0.11 -4.45 8.16
CA SER A 240 0.10 -5.68 8.92
C SER A 240 0.55 -5.45 10.37
N ARG A 241 0.65 -4.20 10.81
CA ARG A 241 1.01 -3.84 12.19
C ARG A 241 2.42 -4.37 12.56
N GLY A 242 2.63 -4.74 13.82
CA GLY A 242 3.87 -5.34 14.27
C GLY A 242 4.19 -6.70 13.64
N PHE A 243 3.16 -7.40 13.13
CA PHE A 243 3.28 -8.73 12.54
C PHE A 243 4.15 -8.71 11.28
N GLY A 244 3.77 -7.95 10.25
CA GLY A 244 4.55 -7.90 9.01
C GLY A 244 5.88 -7.15 9.17
N HIS A 245 5.96 -6.16 10.07
CA HIS A 245 7.25 -5.55 10.42
C HIS A 245 8.23 -6.60 10.93
N GLN A 246 7.79 -7.50 11.82
CA GLN A 246 8.65 -8.55 12.34
C GLN A 246 9.02 -9.56 11.25
N VAL A 247 8.07 -9.97 10.40
CA VAL A 247 8.36 -10.82 9.24
C VAL A 247 9.45 -10.20 8.35
N CYS A 248 9.32 -8.92 7.98
CA CYS A 248 10.35 -8.24 7.20
C CYS A 248 11.70 -8.21 7.92
N SER A 249 11.74 -7.87 9.22
CA SER A 249 12.97 -7.89 10.02
C SER A 249 13.66 -9.25 10.00
N ASP A 250 12.90 -10.33 10.19
CA ASP A 250 13.43 -11.69 10.27
C ASP A 250 14.07 -12.10 8.94
N TYR A 251 13.38 -11.86 7.83
CA TYR A 251 13.89 -12.23 6.50
C TYR A 251 14.96 -11.29 5.96
N VAL A 252 14.97 -10.01 6.36
CA VAL A 252 16.13 -9.14 6.09
C VAL A 252 17.38 -9.73 6.75
N GLN A 253 17.28 -10.20 7.99
CA GLN A 253 18.40 -10.82 8.70
C GLN A 253 18.81 -12.15 8.06
N GLU A 254 17.85 -13.01 7.74
CA GLU A 254 18.11 -14.31 7.08
C GLU A 254 18.79 -14.12 5.71
N PHE A 255 18.32 -13.16 4.92
CA PHE A 255 18.83 -12.94 3.57
C PHE A 255 20.26 -12.39 3.55
N GLN A 256 20.75 -11.78 4.65
CA GLN A 256 22.17 -11.44 4.76
C GLN A 256 23.07 -12.68 4.57
N ALA A 257 22.63 -13.85 5.03
CA ALA A 257 23.34 -15.11 4.82
C ALA A 257 23.10 -15.68 3.42
N ALA A 258 21.87 -15.56 2.90
CA ALA A 258 21.51 -16.00 1.55
C ALA A 258 22.37 -15.31 0.47
N VAL A 259 22.57 -14.00 0.59
CA VAL A 259 23.42 -13.20 -0.31
C VAL A 259 24.82 -13.80 -0.45
N ARG A 260 25.44 -14.19 0.67
CA ARG A 260 26.75 -14.86 0.66
C ARG A 260 26.68 -16.27 0.05
N ARG A 261 25.65 -17.04 0.40
CA ARG A 261 25.44 -18.42 -0.09
C ARG A 261 25.28 -18.47 -1.60
N TYR A 262 24.54 -17.52 -2.17
CA TYR A 262 24.24 -17.45 -3.60
C TYR A 262 25.22 -16.57 -4.38
N GLY A 263 26.29 -16.07 -3.75
CA GLY A 263 27.30 -15.25 -4.40
C GLY A 263 26.74 -13.94 -4.99
N ILE A 264 25.68 -13.39 -4.39
CA ILE A 264 25.04 -12.16 -4.86
C ILE A 264 25.91 -10.97 -4.45
N GLN A 265 26.30 -10.16 -5.44
CA GLN A 265 27.00 -8.90 -5.20
C GLN A 265 25.98 -7.79 -5.02
N LEU A 266 26.00 -7.14 -3.85
CA LEU A 266 25.10 -6.03 -3.55
C LEU A 266 25.88 -4.72 -3.51
N PRO A 267 25.43 -3.67 -4.23
CA PRO A 267 26.00 -2.33 -4.11
C PRO A 267 25.68 -1.68 -2.75
N ASP A 268 24.65 -2.19 -2.05
CA ASP A 268 24.20 -1.70 -0.75
C ASP A 268 23.74 -2.87 0.14
N ARG A 269 24.12 -2.87 1.42
CA ARG A 269 23.76 -3.90 2.40
C ARG A 269 22.26 -4.00 2.69
N GLU A 270 21.51 -2.94 2.41
CA GLU A 270 20.06 -2.87 2.63
C GLU A 270 19.28 -3.50 1.47
N LEU A 271 19.95 -3.75 0.33
CA LEU A 271 19.38 -4.37 -0.86
C LEU A 271 19.38 -5.91 -0.81
N VAL A 272 19.29 -6.49 0.39
CA VAL A 272 19.30 -7.95 0.57
C VAL A 272 18.19 -8.62 -0.24
N CYS A 273 18.56 -9.73 -0.88
CA CYS A 273 17.66 -10.50 -1.71
C CYS A 273 18.09 -11.97 -1.77
N ALA A 274 17.17 -12.82 -2.23
CA ALA A 274 17.42 -14.22 -2.54
C ALA A 274 16.66 -14.61 -3.83
N PRO A 275 17.11 -15.63 -4.58
CA PRO A 275 16.31 -16.18 -5.67
C PRO A 275 14.95 -16.67 -5.15
N MET A 276 13.86 -16.39 -5.86
CA MET A 276 12.51 -16.77 -5.41
C MET A 276 12.30 -18.29 -5.31
N ASP A 277 13.01 -19.06 -6.13
CA ASP A 277 13.00 -20.53 -6.10
C ASP A 277 13.95 -21.14 -5.06
N SER A 278 14.73 -20.32 -4.34
CA SER A 278 15.52 -20.77 -3.19
C SER A 278 14.64 -21.07 -1.98
N LEU A 279 15.16 -21.81 -1.00
CA LEU A 279 14.44 -22.10 0.25
C LEU A 279 14.06 -20.80 0.98
N GLU A 280 15.01 -19.89 1.16
CA GLU A 280 14.81 -18.59 1.79
C GLU A 280 13.79 -17.75 1.02
N GLY A 281 13.86 -17.74 -0.32
CA GLY A 281 12.90 -17.05 -1.18
C GLY A 281 11.47 -17.58 -1.03
N GLN A 282 11.30 -18.90 -1.05
CA GLN A 282 9.99 -19.55 -0.89
C GLN A 282 9.41 -19.33 0.51
N HIS A 283 10.23 -19.44 1.56
CA HIS A 283 9.82 -19.19 2.93
C HIS A 283 9.37 -17.73 3.10
N TYR A 284 10.16 -16.77 2.60
CA TYR A 284 9.78 -15.35 2.66
C TYR A 284 8.49 -15.07 1.90
N LEU A 285 8.32 -15.61 0.69
CA LEU A 285 7.08 -15.43 -0.08
C LEU A 285 5.86 -15.92 0.71
N ALA A 286 5.95 -17.10 1.34
CA ALA A 286 4.86 -17.64 2.14
C ALA A 286 4.58 -16.84 3.42
N ALA A 287 5.62 -16.33 4.08
CA ALA A 287 5.51 -15.48 5.26
C ALA A 287 4.96 -14.08 4.91
N MET A 288 5.42 -13.48 3.81
CA MET A 288 4.92 -12.21 3.28
C MET A 288 3.44 -12.32 2.94
N ARG A 289 3.01 -13.40 2.29
CA ARG A 289 1.58 -13.66 2.01
C ARG A 289 0.76 -13.81 3.30
N SER A 290 1.31 -14.47 4.32
CA SER A 290 0.68 -14.54 5.65
C SER A 290 0.49 -13.16 6.27
N ALA A 291 1.50 -12.29 6.19
CA ALA A 291 1.42 -10.90 6.67
C ALA A 291 0.45 -10.05 5.84
N ALA A 292 0.38 -10.28 4.54
CA ALA A 292 -0.58 -9.62 3.67
C ALA A 292 -2.02 -10.00 4.04
N ASN A 293 -2.28 -11.29 4.28
CA ASN A 293 -3.58 -11.78 4.70
C ASN A 293 -3.98 -11.23 6.07
N PHE A 294 -3.03 -11.13 7.01
CA PHE A 294 -3.25 -10.45 8.28
C PHE A 294 -3.70 -8.99 8.08
N ALA A 295 -3.04 -8.23 7.21
CA ALA A 295 -3.40 -6.83 6.94
C ALA A 295 -4.79 -6.69 6.28
N PHE A 296 -5.13 -7.55 5.32
CA PHE A 296 -6.48 -7.56 4.72
C PHE A 296 -7.56 -7.88 5.76
N CYS A 297 -7.31 -8.85 6.64
CA CYS A 297 -8.20 -9.16 7.76
C CYS A 297 -8.34 -7.96 8.72
N ASN A 298 -7.22 -7.30 9.04
CA ASN A 298 -7.21 -6.11 9.88
C ASN A 298 -8.11 -5.00 9.31
N ARG A 299 -7.95 -4.68 8.01
CA ARG A 299 -8.78 -3.68 7.34
C ARG A 299 -10.25 -4.09 7.24
N GLN A 300 -10.54 -5.38 7.05
CA GLN A 300 -11.91 -5.88 7.04
C GLN A 300 -12.61 -5.72 8.39
N ILE A 301 -11.91 -5.99 9.49
CA ILE A 301 -12.43 -5.79 10.85
C ILE A 301 -12.65 -4.30 11.12
N LEU A 302 -11.69 -3.44 10.76
CA LEU A 302 -11.84 -1.99 10.89
C LEU A 302 -13.02 -1.45 10.08
N ALA A 303 -13.25 -1.95 8.87
CA ALA A 303 -14.43 -1.59 8.08
C ALA A 303 -15.74 -1.94 8.80
N HIS A 304 -15.81 -3.12 9.42
CA HIS A 304 -16.97 -3.53 10.21
C HIS A 304 -17.16 -2.63 11.45
N MET A 305 -16.08 -2.33 12.19
CA MET A 305 -16.14 -1.45 13.37
C MET A 305 -16.53 -0.02 13.00
N ALA A 306 -16.05 0.49 11.87
CA ALA A 306 -16.43 1.80 11.36
C ALA A 306 -17.90 1.85 10.95
N ARG A 307 -18.43 0.81 10.30
CA ARG A 307 -19.88 0.71 10.01
C ARG A 307 -20.72 0.77 11.28
N ARG A 308 -20.27 0.14 12.38
CA ARG A 308 -20.93 0.23 13.69
C ARG A 308 -20.87 1.64 14.27
N ALA A 309 -19.77 2.37 14.12
CA ALA A 309 -19.68 3.76 14.54
C ALA A 309 -20.64 4.66 13.76
N PHE A 310 -20.74 4.50 12.44
CA PHE A 310 -21.70 5.22 11.60
C PHE A 310 -23.15 4.91 12.01
N GLU A 311 -23.48 3.64 12.27
CA GLU A 311 -24.79 3.23 12.76
C GLU A 311 -25.11 3.87 14.12
N GLN A 312 -24.20 3.74 15.10
CA GLN A 312 -24.36 4.30 16.45
C GLN A 312 -24.63 5.80 16.42
N THR A 313 -23.95 6.53 15.54
CA THR A 313 -24.04 7.99 15.49
C THR A 313 -25.20 8.47 14.64
N LEU A 314 -25.50 7.83 13.50
CA LEU A 314 -26.36 8.40 12.45
C LEU A 314 -27.68 7.64 12.22
N ALA A 315 -27.86 6.44 12.78
CA ALA A 315 -29.11 5.72 12.62
C ALA A 315 -30.30 6.52 13.18
N GLY A 316 -31.37 6.64 12.39
CA GLY A 316 -32.54 7.46 12.72
C GLY A 316 -32.34 8.97 12.59
N LYS A 317 -31.12 9.44 12.31
CA LYS A 317 -30.80 10.86 12.08
C LYS A 317 -30.59 11.18 10.61
N VAL A 318 -30.09 10.21 9.83
CA VAL A 318 -29.91 10.32 8.37
C VAL A 318 -30.73 9.28 7.61
N ARG A 319 -31.02 9.53 6.34
CA ARG A 319 -31.81 8.61 5.50
C ARG A 319 -31.17 7.22 5.32
N ASN A 320 -29.86 7.19 5.11
CA ASN A 320 -29.10 5.97 4.88
C ASN A 320 -27.67 6.11 5.41
N PHE A 321 -27.38 5.49 6.55
CA PHE A 321 -26.05 5.54 7.18
C PHE A 321 -25.09 4.45 6.67
N HIS A 322 -25.50 3.60 5.73
CA HIS A 322 -24.70 2.46 5.30
C HIS A 322 -23.47 2.88 4.49
N LEU A 323 -22.36 2.19 4.77
CA LEU A 323 -21.09 2.33 4.06
C LEU A 323 -20.84 1.15 3.13
N GLN A 324 -20.57 1.43 1.86
CA GLN A 324 -20.25 0.44 0.83
C GLN A 324 -18.76 0.51 0.49
N GLN A 325 -18.09 -0.64 0.36
CA GLN A 325 -16.69 -0.63 -0.04
C GLN A 325 -16.54 -0.18 -1.48
N VAL A 326 -15.67 0.79 -1.72
CA VAL A 326 -15.22 1.15 -3.08
C VAL A 326 -14.13 0.18 -3.48
N TYR A 327 -13.00 0.23 -2.77
CA TYR A 327 -11.90 -0.70 -2.99
C TYR A 327 -10.97 -0.78 -1.77
N ASP A 328 -10.16 -1.83 -1.71
CA ASP A 328 -9.04 -1.99 -0.77
C ASP A 328 -7.80 -2.43 -1.55
N ILE A 329 -6.71 -1.67 -1.39
CA ILE A 329 -5.50 -1.83 -2.17
C ILE A 329 -4.23 -1.77 -1.32
N ALA A 330 -3.28 -2.66 -1.62
CA ALA A 330 -1.94 -2.65 -1.04
C ALA A 330 -1.01 -1.66 -1.75
N HIS A 331 -0.06 -1.09 -1.01
CA HIS A 331 1.05 -0.35 -1.61
C HIS A 331 2.45 -0.81 -1.18
N ASN A 332 2.53 -1.83 -0.32
CA ASN A 332 3.76 -2.52 0.07
C ASN A 332 3.58 -4.02 -0.15
N MET A 333 3.82 -4.52 -1.36
CA MET A 333 3.57 -5.93 -1.67
C MET A 333 4.40 -6.44 -2.83
N GLY A 334 4.81 -7.72 -2.74
CA GLY A 334 5.34 -8.50 -3.86
C GLY A 334 4.25 -9.37 -4.44
N LYS A 335 3.92 -9.22 -5.73
CA LYS A 335 2.87 -10.01 -6.38
C LYS A 335 3.38 -10.72 -7.61
N ILE A 336 2.95 -11.97 -7.79
CA ILE A 336 3.25 -12.75 -8.98
C ILE A 336 2.21 -12.40 -10.03
N GLU A 337 2.62 -11.71 -11.08
CA GLU A 337 1.76 -11.14 -12.12
C GLU A 337 2.28 -11.56 -13.50
N THR A 338 1.43 -11.42 -14.52
CA THR A 338 1.82 -11.62 -15.91
C THR A 338 1.72 -10.29 -16.64
N HIS A 339 2.81 -9.85 -17.25
CA HIS A 339 2.92 -8.58 -17.96
C HIS A 339 3.47 -8.79 -19.36
N VAL A 340 3.17 -7.88 -20.28
CA VAL A 340 3.81 -7.84 -21.60
C VAL A 340 5.06 -6.98 -21.51
N ILE A 341 6.22 -7.58 -21.66
CA ILE A 341 7.53 -6.91 -21.59
C ILE A 341 8.28 -7.23 -22.88
N ASP A 342 8.74 -6.19 -23.60
CA ASP A 342 9.36 -6.31 -24.93
C ASP A 342 8.52 -7.16 -25.91
N GLY A 343 7.20 -6.97 -25.87
CA GLY A 343 6.24 -7.68 -26.72
C GLY A 343 5.99 -9.15 -26.35
N ARG A 344 6.54 -9.65 -25.23
CA ARG A 344 6.36 -11.02 -24.77
C ARG A 344 5.59 -11.07 -23.46
N SER A 345 4.71 -12.06 -23.32
CA SER A 345 4.05 -12.35 -22.05
C SER A 345 5.06 -12.99 -21.09
N VAL A 346 5.31 -12.34 -19.96
CA VAL A 346 6.30 -12.74 -18.96
C VAL A 346 5.66 -12.77 -17.59
N LYS A 347 5.88 -13.87 -16.86
CA LYS A 347 5.48 -13.99 -15.45
C LYS A 347 6.58 -13.40 -14.58
N VAL A 348 6.22 -12.45 -13.71
CA VAL A 348 7.16 -11.68 -12.89
C VAL A 348 6.66 -11.55 -11.46
N CYS A 349 7.58 -11.34 -10.51
CA CYS A 349 7.26 -10.80 -9.20
C CYS A 349 7.43 -9.28 -9.23
N VAL A 350 6.32 -8.55 -9.18
CA VAL A 350 6.32 -7.10 -9.09
C VAL A 350 6.44 -6.71 -7.62
N HIS A 351 7.58 -6.14 -7.27
CA HIS A 351 7.85 -5.51 -5.99
C HIS A 351 7.30 -4.11 -6.03
N ARG A 352 6.38 -3.77 -5.12
CA ARG A 352 5.87 -2.41 -4.94
C ARG A 352 6.12 -1.99 -3.49
N LYS A 353 6.81 -0.86 -3.31
CA LYS A 353 7.05 -0.26 -1.99
C LYS A 353 6.69 1.22 -2.04
N GLY A 354 5.61 1.58 -1.36
CA GLY A 354 4.96 2.87 -1.58
C GLY A 354 4.53 3.05 -3.04
N ALA A 355 3.99 2.01 -3.65
CA ALA A 355 3.41 2.08 -4.99
C ALA A 355 2.20 1.15 -5.07
N THR A 356 1.14 1.57 -5.72
CA THR A 356 -0.11 0.79 -5.81
C THR A 356 -0.16 -0.02 -7.10
N ARG A 357 -0.95 -1.09 -7.11
CA ARG A 357 -1.36 -1.75 -8.35
C ARG A 357 -2.40 -0.89 -9.08
N ALA A 358 -2.27 -0.78 -10.38
CA ALA A 358 -3.11 0.06 -11.24
C ALA A 358 -3.43 -0.71 -12.53
N PHE A 359 -4.12 -1.85 -12.40
CA PHE A 359 -4.52 -2.65 -13.55
C PHE A 359 -5.50 -1.89 -14.45
N GLY A 360 -5.24 -1.91 -15.75
CA GLY A 360 -6.07 -1.22 -16.74
C GLY A 360 -7.40 -1.94 -17.02
N PRO A 361 -8.30 -1.29 -17.79
CA PRO A 361 -9.54 -1.89 -18.25
C PRO A 361 -9.35 -3.27 -18.90
N GLY A 362 -10.27 -4.20 -18.63
CA GLY A 362 -10.27 -5.55 -19.19
C GLY A 362 -9.27 -6.51 -18.57
N THR A 363 -8.50 -6.08 -17.55
CA THR A 363 -7.54 -6.96 -16.88
C THR A 363 -8.27 -8.07 -16.12
N SER A 364 -7.81 -9.31 -16.30
CA SER A 364 -8.36 -10.47 -15.60
C SER A 364 -8.26 -10.32 -14.08
N GLY A 365 -9.29 -10.75 -13.38
CA GLY A 365 -9.39 -10.67 -11.91
C GLY A 365 -9.92 -9.34 -11.38
N LEU A 366 -10.17 -8.33 -12.23
CA LEU A 366 -10.92 -7.14 -11.79
C LEU A 366 -12.41 -7.50 -11.57
N PRO A 367 -13.06 -6.91 -10.55
CA PRO A 367 -14.51 -7.00 -10.38
C PRO A 367 -15.25 -6.53 -11.63
N GLU A 368 -16.42 -7.10 -11.89
CA GLU A 368 -17.21 -6.84 -13.10
C GLU A 368 -17.49 -5.34 -13.29
N GLU A 369 -17.84 -4.64 -12.20
CA GLU A 369 -18.08 -3.20 -12.21
C GLU A 369 -16.84 -2.37 -12.60
N TYR A 370 -15.64 -2.92 -12.41
CA TYR A 370 -14.37 -2.24 -12.67
C TYR A 370 -13.70 -2.70 -13.96
N GLN A 371 -14.25 -3.70 -14.66
CA GLN A 371 -13.72 -4.19 -15.93
C GLN A 371 -13.61 -3.09 -16.99
N ARG A 372 -14.58 -2.16 -17.04
CA ARG A 372 -14.58 -1.09 -18.05
C ARG A 372 -13.70 0.10 -17.70
N ILE A 373 -13.61 0.45 -16.41
CA ILE A 373 -12.92 1.66 -15.96
C ILE A 373 -11.46 1.39 -15.58
N GLY A 374 -11.11 0.14 -15.30
CA GLY A 374 -9.84 -0.23 -14.69
C GLY A 374 -9.94 -0.32 -13.16
N GLN A 375 -8.85 -0.74 -12.52
CA GLN A 375 -8.79 -0.90 -11.07
C GLN A 375 -8.88 0.46 -10.36
N PRO A 376 -9.72 0.61 -9.31
CA PRO A 376 -9.63 1.78 -8.43
C PRO A 376 -8.25 1.87 -7.78
N VAL A 377 -7.66 3.07 -7.82
CA VAL A 377 -6.36 3.38 -7.21
C VAL A 377 -6.57 4.47 -6.17
N LEU A 378 -6.32 4.13 -4.90
CA LEU A 378 -6.55 5.03 -3.77
C LEU A 378 -5.24 5.74 -3.40
N VAL A 379 -5.23 7.06 -3.50
CA VAL A 379 -4.05 7.91 -3.27
C VAL A 379 -4.33 8.85 -2.10
N PRO A 380 -4.07 8.42 -0.85
CA PRO A 380 -4.22 9.27 0.32
C PRO A 380 -3.27 10.48 0.27
N GLY A 381 -3.79 11.63 0.68
CA GLY A 381 -2.99 12.82 0.96
C GLY A 381 -2.25 12.74 2.30
N SER A 382 -2.00 13.90 2.88
CA SER A 382 -1.69 14.09 4.30
C SER A 382 -2.89 14.66 5.06
N MET A 383 -2.83 14.64 6.40
CA MET A 383 -3.85 15.27 7.26
C MET A 383 -4.13 16.70 6.79
N GLY A 384 -5.37 16.96 6.39
CA GLY A 384 -5.84 18.27 5.91
C GLY A 384 -5.47 18.65 4.48
N THR A 385 -5.15 17.67 3.64
CA THR A 385 -4.97 17.87 2.19
C THR A 385 -5.82 16.87 1.42
N ALA A 386 -6.09 17.16 0.15
CA ALA A 386 -6.91 16.29 -0.68
C ALA A 386 -6.30 14.88 -0.85
N SER A 387 -7.17 13.86 -0.76
CA SER A 387 -6.94 12.51 -1.26
C SER A 387 -7.57 12.34 -2.64
N TRP A 388 -7.05 11.40 -3.44
CA TRP A 388 -7.53 11.16 -4.81
C TRP A 388 -7.94 9.70 -5.01
N VAL A 389 -9.01 9.49 -5.78
CA VAL A 389 -9.39 8.19 -6.32
C VAL A 389 -9.15 8.22 -7.82
N LEU A 390 -8.25 7.37 -8.29
CA LEU A 390 -7.88 7.23 -9.69
C LEU A 390 -8.35 5.88 -10.24
N VAL A 391 -8.15 5.66 -11.54
CA VAL A 391 -8.32 4.36 -12.19
C VAL A 391 -7.04 3.91 -12.87
N GLY A 392 -6.75 2.61 -12.83
CA GLY A 392 -5.70 2.00 -13.63
C GLY A 392 -5.99 2.13 -15.13
N THR A 393 -4.94 2.19 -15.95
CA THR A 393 -5.06 2.48 -17.39
C THR A 393 -4.30 1.45 -18.23
N ALA A 394 -4.52 1.43 -19.55
CA ALA A 394 -3.64 0.68 -20.45
C ALA A 394 -2.18 1.19 -20.34
N GLY A 395 -2.00 2.50 -20.16
CA GLY A 395 -0.67 3.11 -19.99
C GLY A 395 0.08 2.63 -18.75
N SER A 396 -0.60 2.37 -17.62
CA SER A 396 0.06 1.79 -16.45
C SER A 396 0.48 0.33 -16.70
N MET A 397 -0.30 -0.45 -17.44
CA MET A 397 0.08 -1.82 -17.82
C MET A 397 1.37 -1.83 -18.66
N GLU A 398 1.48 -0.90 -19.62
CA GLU A 398 2.61 -0.83 -20.55
C GLU A 398 3.87 -0.21 -19.93
N ARG A 399 3.73 0.81 -19.08
CA ARG A 399 4.85 1.67 -18.68
C ARG A 399 5.34 1.43 -17.26
N SER A 400 4.54 0.79 -16.41
CA SER A 400 4.82 0.66 -14.97
C SER A 400 4.44 -0.69 -14.37
N TYR A 401 4.32 -1.73 -15.20
CA TYR A 401 3.89 -3.07 -14.77
C TYR A 401 2.54 -3.03 -14.01
N GLY A 402 1.60 -2.24 -14.54
CA GLY A 402 0.30 -1.98 -13.92
C GLY A 402 0.46 -1.37 -12.54
N SER A 403 1.23 -0.29 -12.39
CA SER A 403 1.48 0.35 -11.10
C SER A 403 1.30 1.87 -11.13
N SER A 404 1.01 2.48 -9.98
CA SER A 404 0.90 3.93 -9.80
C SER A 404 1.47 4.37 -8.43
N CYS A 405 1.43 5.67 -8.15
CA CYS A 405 1.80 6.23 -6.85
C CYS A 405 0.87 5.75 -5.71
N HIS A 406 1.27 6.00 -4.48
CA HIS A 406 0.53 5.60 -3.28
C HIS A 406 0.10 6.76 -2.40
N GLY A 407 0.64 7.96 -2.58
CA GLY A 407 0.26 9.13 -1.79
C GLY A 407 1.12 10.35 -2.09
N ALA A 408 1.23 11.26 -1.11
CA ALA A 408 1.98 12.51 -1.25
C ALA A 408 3.50 12.38 -1.05
N GLY A 409 4.00 11.23 -0.57
CA GLY A 409 5.41 11.06 -0.18
C GLY A 409 5.78 11.86 1.07
N ARG A 410 7.01 11.69 1.58
CA ARG A 410 7.51 12.46 2.72
C ARG A 410 8.68 13.32 2.29
N VAL A 411 8.62 14.60 2.63
CA VAL A 411 9.72 15.57 2.42
C VAL A 411 10.56 15.80 3.68
N MET A 412 10.01 15.46 4.86
CA MET A 412 10.70 15.57 6.14
C MET A 412 10.79 14.21 6.84
N SER A 413 11.89 13.98 7.55
CA SER A 413 11.97 12.85 8.47
C SER A 413 11.01 13.02 9.65
N ARG A 414 10.56 11.93 10.26
CA ARG A 414 9.68 12.00 11.45
C ARG A 414 10.32 12.78 12.60
N SER A 415 11.62 12.58 12.82
CA SER A 415 12.36 13.30 13.86
C SER A 415 12.46 14.79 13.58
N GLN A 416 12.60 15.18 12.31
CA GLN A 416 12.55 16.57 11.90
C GLN A 416 11.15 17.17 12.11
N ALA A 417 10.10 16.49 11.62
CA ALA A 417 8.72 16.95 11.78
C ALA A 417 8.33 17.13 13.26
N THR A 418 8.72 16.22 14.15
CA THR A 418 8.46 16.36 15.61
C THR A 418 9.18 17.56 16.23
N ARG A 419 10.32 18.00 15.68
CA ARG A 419 11.04 19.19 16.17
C ARG A 419 10.42 20.48 15.66
N GLU A 420 9.96 20.48 14.41
CA GLU A 420 9.49 21.68 13.72
C GLU A 420 7.99 21.93 13.91
N VAL A 421 7.19 20.88 14.09
CA VAL A 421 5.72 20.94 14.17
C VAL A 421 5.25 20.60 15.58
N ARG A 422 4.50 21.51 16.20
CA ARG A 422 3.81 21.25 17.47
C ARG A 422 2.41 20.73 17.20
N GLY A 423 2.05 19.58 17.79
CA GLY A 423 0.78 18.90 17.52
C GLY A 423 -0.46 19.74 17.84
N GLU A 424 -0.47 20.49 18.95
CA GLU A 424 -1.57 21.39 19.32
C GLU A 424 -1.79 22.47 18.26
N ARG A 425 -0.70 23.11 17.81
CA ARG A 425 -0.75 24.12 16.75
C ARG A 425 -1.26 23.54 15.44
N LEU A 426 -0.81 22.34 15.06
CA LEU A 426 -1.30 21.66 13.86
C LEU A 426 -2.80 21.38 13.96
N ARG A 427 -3.28 20.89 15.11
CA ARG A 427 -4.71 20.67 15.33
C ARG A 427 -5.49 21.97 15.19
N ASP A 428 -5.06 23.04 15.86
CA ASP A 428 -5.74 24.34 15.80
C ASP A 428 -5.76 24.91 14.35
N GLU A 429 -4.69 24.68 13.57
CA GLU A 429 -4.62 25.03 12.14
C GLU A 429 -5.61 24.22 11.28
N LEU A 430 -5.79 22.93 11.57
CA LEU A 430 -6.77 22.07 10.90
C LEU A 430 -8.21 22.45 11.25
N GLU A 431 -8.48 22.73 12.53
CA GLU A 431 -9.79 23.18 13.02
C GLU A 431 -10.21 24.51 12.37
N GLN A 432 -9.27 25.44 12.16
CA GLN A 432 -9.50 26.69 11.44
C GLN A 432 -9.87 26.48 9.96
N GLN A 433 -9.43 25.36 9.36
CA GLN A 433 -9.79 24.97 8.00
C GLN A 433 -11.10 24.18 7.93
N GLY A 434 -11.78 23.98 9.07
CA GLY A 434 -13.04 23.24 9.16
C GLY A 434 -12.87 21.73 9.27
N ILE A 435 -11.66 21.24 9.53
CA ILE A 435 -11.36 19.82 9.76
C ILE A 435 -11.47 19.58 11.27
N ARG A 436 -12.37 18.68 11.66
CA ARG A 436 -12.74 18.45 13.06
C ARG A 436 -12.11 17.23 13.68
#